data_AF-W2GE20-F1
#
_entry.id   AF-W2GE20-F1
#
_cell.length_a   1.000
_cell.length_b   1.000
_cell.length_c   1.000
_cell.angle_alpha   90.00
_cell.angle_beta   90.00
_cell.angle_gamma   90.00
#
_symmetry.space_group_name_H-M   'P 1'
#
loop_
_entity.id
_entity.type
_entity.pdbx_description
1 polymer ?
#
loop_
_entity_poly.entity_id
_entity_poly.type
_entity_poly.pdbx_seq_one_letter_code
_entity_poly.pdbx_strand_id
1 'polypeptide(L)'
;MEPFKPDDTSAKALMANGSQAFNDHLASKIQAGLGRPLPQMEVRVKNLSVSADVVVGQHEDGRELPTLTHTIKTAALKLSSSKHVVHKTIVRNFSGVFEPGTITLVLGQPSSGKSSLMKVLSGRFPQEKRVTVEGEITYNGVQQHELGSRLPQFVSYVDQHDVHFPTLTVKETLEFAHAFTGGELLRRGEELLTKGSVDENLEALKTVQTLFQHYPDIVIEQLGLQNCQNTIIGNGMLRGVSGGERKRVTTGEME
;
A
#
# COMPACT_ATOMS: atom_id res chain seq x y z
N MET A 1 6.03 -35.09 -18.83
CA MET A 1 6.45 -33.98 -17.97
C MET A 1 6.37 -34.51 -16.55
N GLU A 2 7.50 -34.92 -15.97
CA GLU A 2 7.52 -35.34 -14.57
C GLU A 2 7.16 -34.14 -13.68
N PRO A 3 6.43 -34.33 -12.58
CA PRO A 3 6.19 -33.26 -11.63
C PRO A 3 7.53 -32.81 -11.04
N PHE A 4 7.85 -31.54 -11.30
CA PHE A 4 9.03 -30.84 -10.79
C PHE A 4 9.06 -30.92 -9.25
N LYS A 5 10.19 -31.39 -8.69
CA LYS A 5 10.42 -31.40 -7.24
C LYS A 5 10.96 -30.03 -6.81
N PRO A 6 10.29 -29.31 -5.90
CA PRO A 6 10.79 -28.03 -5.40
C PRO A 6 12.13 -28.23 -4.68
N ASP A 7 13.04 -27.28 -4.90
CA ASP A 7 14.32 -27.21 -4.19
C ASP A 7 14.05 -26.81 -2.74
N ASP A 8 14.54 -27.60 -1.78
CA ASP A 8 14.17 -27.56 -0.35
C ASP A 8 14.83 -26.38 0.40
N THR A 9 15.02 -25.26 -0.28
CA THR A 9 15.76 -24.11 0.23
C THR A 9 14.86 -23.25 1.11
N SER A 10 14.95 -23.44 2.43
CA SER A 10 14.20 -22.64 3.41
C SER A 10 14.43 -21.13 3.23
N ALA A 11 13.42 -20.30 3.54
CA ALA A 11 13.54 -18.83 3.51
C ALA A 11 14.75 -18.32 4.32
N LYS A 12 15.06 -18.98 5.44
CA LYS A 12 16.23 -18.68 6.26
C LYS A 12 17.56 -18.89 5.52
N ALA A 13 17.65 -19.89 4.65
CA ALA A 13 18.81 -20.13 3.81
C ALA A 13 18.93 -19.07 2.70
N LEU A 14 17.81 -18.70 2.08
CA LEU A 14 17.77 -17.61 1.08
C LEU A 14 18.22 -16.27 1.67
N MET A 15 17.89 -16.03 2.94
CA MET A 15 18.16 -14.79 3.66
C MET A 15 19.45 -14.82 4.48
N ALA A 16 20.25 -15.90 4.44
CA ALA A 16 21.41 -16.09 5.29
C ALA A 16 22.49 -14.99 5.13
N ASN A 17 22.61 -14.42 3.94
CA ASN A 17 23.55 -13.34 3.62
C ASN A 17 22.91 -11.94 3.76
N GLY A 18 21.71 -11.85 4.33
CA GLY A 18 20.95 -10.62 4.51
C GLY A 18 20.08 -10.25 3.30
N SER A 19 19.12 -9.34 3.54
CA SER A 19 18.11 -8.95 2.54
C SER A 19 18.68 -8.30 1.30
N GLN A 20 19.77 -7.54 1.43
CA GLN A 20 20.40 -6.89 0.29
C GLN A 20 20.99 -7.91 -0.69
N ALA A 21 21.80 -8.85 -0.19
CA ALA A 21 22.40 -9.90 -1.02
C ALA A 21 21.33 -10.79 -1.69
N PHE A 22 20.25 -11.08 -0.97
CA PHE A 22 19.09 -11.78 -1.51
C PHE A 22 18.43 -11.00 -2.65
N ASN A 23 18.13 -9.72 -2.45
CA ASN A 23 17.51 -8.86 -3.46
C ASN A 23 18.41 -8.68 -4.70
N ASP A 24 19.72 -8.52 -4.51
CA ASP A 24 20.69 -8.41 -5.61
C ASP A 24 20.75 -9.71 -6.42
N HIS A 25 20.72 -10.87 -5.74
CA HIS A 25 20.68 -12.17 -6.39
C HIS A 25 19.40 -12.36 -7.21
N LEU A 26 18.22 -12.08 -6.61
CA LEU A 26 16.94 -12.12 -7.33
C LEU A 26 16.94 -11.21 -8.55
N ALA A 27 17.40 -9.96 -8.38
CA ALA A 27 17.45 -8.99 -9.46
C ALA A 27 18.33 -9.48 -10.62
N SER A 28 19.51 -10.01 -10.31
CA SER A 28 20.42 -10.54 -11.33
C SER A 28 19.79 -11.68 -12.15
N LYS A 29 19.15 -12.66 -11.49
CA LYS A 29 18.51 -13.79 -12.18
C LYS A 29 17.32 -13.37 -13.02
N ILE A 30 16.45 -12.52 -12.47
CA ILE A 30 15.27 -12.04 -13.19
C ILE A 30 15.68 -11.16 -14.39
N GLN A 31 16.69 -10.31 -14.24
CA GLN A 31 17.18 -9.47 -15.34
C GLN A 31 17.78 -10.30 -16.48
N ALA A 32 18.52 -11.35 -16.15
CA ALA A 32 19.05 -12.28 -17.15
C ALA A 32 17.91 -12.92 -17.96
N GLY A 33 16.87 -13.44 -17.30
CA GLY A 33 15.70 -14.02 -17.97
C GLY A 33 14.87 -13.00 -18.77
N LEU A 34 14.77 -11.75 -18.28
CA LEU A 34 14.06 -10.66 -18.96
C LEU A 34 14.86 -10.06 -20.14
N GLY A 35 16.18 -10.25 -20.18
CA GLY A 35 17.06 -9.62 -21.17
C GLY A 35 17.12 -8.09 -21.07
N ARG A 36 16.70 -7.52 -19.93
CA ARG A 36 16.70 -6.08 -19.67
C ARG A 36 16.76 -5.79 -18.17
N PRO A 37 17.17 -4.58 -17.76
CA PRO A 37 17.06 -4.14 -16.37
C PRO A 37 15.63 -4.21 -15.85
N LEU A 38 15.49 -4.40 -14.53
CA LEU A 38 14.18 -4.35 -13.86
C LEU A 38 13.53 -2.98 -14.08
N PRO A 39 12.21 -2.93 -14.35
CA PRO A 39 11.50 -1.68 -14.53
C PRO A 39 11.59 -0.83 -13.26
N GLN A 40 11.85 0.46 -13.43
CA GLN A 40 11.87 1.46 -12.36
C GLN A 40 10.64 2.36 -12.49
N MET A 41 10.24 3.03 -11.40
CA MET A 41 9.09 3.92 -11.38
C MET A 41 9.48 5.33 -10.93
N GLU A 42 9.38 6.30 -11.83
CA GLU A 42 9.42 7.73 -11.51
C GLU A 42 7.98 8.26 -11.40
N VAL A 43 7.68 8.97 -10.32
CA VAL A 43 6.40 9.69 -10.16
C VAL A 43 6.66 11.18 -10.21
N ARG A 44 6.00 11.89 -11.12
CA ARG A 44 6.14 13.34 -11.29
C ARG A 44 4.81 14.03 -11.08
N VAL A 45 4.87 15.14 -10.34
CA VAL A 45 3.72 15.95 -9.94
C VAL A 45 3.96 17.38 -10.36
N LYS A 46 2.97 18.00 -11.02
CA LYS A 46 3.02 19.41 -11.42
C LYS A 46 1.76 20.13 -10.96
N ASN A 47 1.97 21.23 -10.22
CA ASN A 47 0.93 22.17 -9.79
C ASN A 47 -0.28 21.49 -9.11
N LEU A 48 -0.03 20.45 -8.32
CA LEU A 48 -1.07 19.71 -7.63
C LEU A 48 -1.74 20.58 -6.57
N SER A 49 -3.04 20.81 -6.75
CA SER A 49 -3.91 21.48 -5.80
C SER A 49 -5.10 20.59 -5.47
N VAL A 50 -5.38 20.44 -4.17
CA VAL A 50 -6.50 19.64 -3.68
C VAL A 50 -7.36 20.52 -2.80
N SER A 51 -8.63 20.67 -3.13
CA SER A 51 -9.59 21.48 -2.38
C SER A 51 -10.86 20.69 -2.09
N ALA A 52 -11.53 21.03 -0.99
CA ALA A 52 -12.81 20.43 -0.62
C ALA A 52 -13.79 21.49 -0.08
N ASP A 53 -15.05 21.38 -0.50
CA ASP A 53 -16.16 22.18 0.02
C ASP A 53 -16.77 21.50 1.24
N VAL A 54 -16.53 22.07 2.41
CA VAL A 54 -16.97 21.51 3.69
C VAL A 54 -18.25 22.22 4.12
N VAL A 55 -19.33 21.46 4.32
CA VAL A 55 -20.54 21.98 4.95
C VAL A 55 -20.27 22.09 6.45
N VAL A 56 -20.18 23.31 6.94
CA VAL A 56 -20.03 23.57 8.37
C VAL A 56 -21.44 23.60 8.96
N GLY A 57 -21.78 22.55 9.71
CA GLY A 57 -22.91 22.63 10.64
C GLY A 57 -22.55 23.63 11.73
N GLN A 58 -23.48 24.49 12.13
CA GLN A 58 -23.30 25.26 13.36
C GLN A 58 -23.09 24.26 14.50
N HIS A 59 -21.91 24.31 15.13
CA HIS A 59 -21.65 23.57 16.34
C HIS A 59 -22.62 24.10 17.41
N GLU A 60 -23.64 23.31 17.77
CA GLU A 60 -24.27 23.45 19.07
C GLU A 60 -23.21 23.03 20.10
N ASP A 61 -22.84 23.96 20.98
CA ASP A 61 -21.91 23.72 22.08
C ASP A 61 -22.29 22.45 22.83
N GLY A 62 -21.31 21.55 22.99
CA GLY A 62 -21.51 20.31 23.70
C GLY A 62 -21.82 20.56 25.17
N ARG A 63 -22.98 20.09 25.62
CA ARG A 63 -23.34 19.54 26.96
C ARG A 63 -24.74 19.99 27.39
N GLU A 64 -25.78 19.62 26.66
CA GLU A 64 -27.14 19.68 27.21
C GLU A 64 -27.91 18.39 26.90
N LEU A 65 -28.54 17.83 27.93
CA LEU A 65 -29.32 16.60 27.85
C LEU A 65 -30.50 16.80 26.88
N PRO A 66 -30.80 15.84 26.00
CA PRO A 66 -31.87 15.99 25.01
C PRO A 66 -33.23 16.03 25.72
N THR A 67 -33.78 17.23 25.85
CA THR A 67 -35.16 17.46 26.28
C THR A 67 -36.06 17.55 25.05
N LEU A 68 -37.35 17.22 25.22
CA LEU A 68 -38.34 17.26 24.12
C LEU A 68 -38.42 18.66 23.48
N THR A 69 -38.26 19.72 24.27
CA THR A 69 -38.23 21.11 23.81
C THR A 69 -36.98 21.42 22.98
N HIS A 70 -35.81 20.91 23.38
CA HIS A 70 -34.56 21.05 22.61
C HIS A 70 -34.67 20.36 21.24
N THR A 71 -35.25 19.15 21.20
CA THR A 71 -35.41 18.40 19.94
C THR A 71 -36.30 19.13 18.94
N ILE A 72 -37.41 19.72 19.41
CA ILE A 72 -38.32 20.49 18.56
C ILE A 72 -37.67 21.81 18.11
N LYS A 73 -36.94 22.50 19.01
CA LYS A 73 -36.21 23.74 18.69
C LYS A 73 -35.11 23.49 17.67
N THR A 74 -34.28 22.47 17.86
CA THR A 74 -33.23 22.07 16.90
C THR A 74 -33.84 21.60 15.58
N ALA A 75 -35.00 20.93 15.57
CA ALA A 75 -35.71 20.56 14.34
C ALA A 75 -36.22 21.79 13.57
N ALA A 76 -36.79 22.78 14.26
CA ALA A 76 -37.23 24.04 13.66
C ALA A 76 -36.04 24.86 13.12
N LEU A 77 -34.92 24.92 13.86
CA LEU A 77 -33.68 25.57 13.43
C LEU A 77 -33.04 24.85 12.23
N LYS A 78 -33.12 23.51 12.15
CA LYS A 78 -32.67 22.74 10.99
C LYS A 78 -33.49 23.00 9.73
N LEU A 79 -34.77 23.37 9.86
CA LEU A 79 -35.60 23.78 8.72
C LEU A 79 -35.23 25.17 8.18
N SER A 80 -34.61 26.02 8.99
CA SER A 80 -34.29 27.42 8.64
C SER A 80 -32.79 27.71 8.47
N SER A 81 -31.90 26.74 8.72
CA SER A 81 -30.45 26.94 8.65
C SER A 81 -29.95 26.91 7.20
N SER A 82 -29.43 28.04 6.71
CA SER A 82 -28.64 28.04 5.48
C SER A 82 -27.35 27.25 5.73
N LYS A 83 -27.18 26.13 5.04
CA LYS A 83 -25.94 25.33 5.10
C LYS A 83 -24.78 26.20 4.65
N HIS A 84 -23.91 26.59 5.58
CA HIS A 84 -22.72 27.36 5.25
C HIS A 84 -21.66 26.41 4.67
N VAL A 85 -21.23 26.68 3.44
CA VAL A 85 -20.20 25.90 2.74
C VAL A 85 -18.90 26.69 2.78
N VAL A 86 -17.86 26.11 3.35
CA VAL A 86 -16.51 26.69 3.39
C VAL A 86 -15.62 25.95 2.42
N HIS A 87 -15.04 26.69 1.48
CA HIS A 87 -14.02 26.15 0.58
C HIS A 87 -12.68 26.01 1.31
N LYS A 88 -12.16 24.78 1.39
CA LYS A 88 -10.91 24.49 2.09
C LYS A 88 -9.90 23.86 1.14
N THR A 89 -8.82 24.59 0.89
CA THR A 89 -7.65 24.03 0.18
C THR A 89 -6.79 23.21 1.12
N ILE A 90 -6.55 21.96 0.76
CA ILE A 90 -5.80 20.94 1.51
C ILE A 90 -4.34 20.88 1.06
N VAL A 91 -4.11 20.85 -0.26
CA VAL A 91 -2.78 20.90 -0.88
C VAL A 91 -2.77 22.07 -1.86
N ARG A 92 -1.71 22.87 -1.88
CA ARG A 92 -1.61 24.10 -2.68
C ARG A 92 -0.41 24.04 -3.62
N ASN A 93 -0.67 23.95 -4.92
CA ASN A 93 0.31 24.08 -6.02
C ASN A 93 1.61 23.29 -5.80
N PHE A 94 1.49 22.05 -5.31
CA PHE A 94 2.65 21.20 -5.07
C PHE A 94 3.23 20.67 -6.39
N SER A 95 4.54 20.80 -6.57
CA SER A 95 5.28 20.17 -7.68
C SER A 95 6.46 19.41 -7.13
N GLY A 96 6.76 18.24 -7.69
CA GLY A 96 7.83 17.39 -7.22
C GLY A 96 8.08 16.18 -8.11
N VAL A 97 9.22 15.53 -7.91
CA VAL A 97 9.59 14.28 -8.58
C VAL A 97 10.03 13.30 -7.49
N PHE A 98 9.52 12.07 -7.57
CA PHE A 98 9.91 10.95 -6.74
C PHE A 98 10.72 9.99 -7.61
N GLU A 99 12.02 9.96 -7.37
CA GLU A 99 12.97 9.18 -8.16
C GLU A 99 13.05 7.73 -7.65
N PRO A 100 13.22 6.74 -8.54
CA PRO A 100 13.43 5.36 -8.14
C PRO A 100 14.65 5.20 -7.22
N GLY A 101 14.56 4.30 -6.24
CA GLY A 101 15.66 4.02 -5.31
C GLY A 101 15.90 5.08 -4.24
N THR A 102 15.02 6.09 -4.13
CA THR A 102 15.11 7.14 -3.10
C THR A 102 14.04 6.99 -2.03
N ILE A 103 14.34 7.48 -0.82
CA ILE A 103 13.36 7.61 0.27
C ILE A 103 13.03 9.08 0.42
N THR A 104 11.75 9.44 0.28
CA THR A 104 11.28 10.82 0.46
C THR A 104 10.55 10.97 1.79
N LEU A 105 11.05 11.87 2.64
CA LEU A 105 10.42 12.20 3.93
C LEU A 105 9.50 13.42 3.79
N VAL A 106 8.19 13.23 4.01
CA VAL A 106 7.20 14.32 3.98
C VAL A 106 6.89 14.80 5.39
N LEU A 107 7.35 16.01 5.74
CA LEU A 107 7.13 16.64 7.04
C LEU A 107 6.10 17.77 6.96
N GLY A 108 5.32 17.92 8.02
CA GLY A 108 4.36 19.00 8.15
C GLY A 108 3.51 18.86 9.42
N GLN A 109 3.01 19.98 9.93
CA GLN A 109 2.15 20.00 11.11
C GLN A 109 0.90 19.12 10.95
N PRO A 110 0.25 18.68 12.05
CA PRO A 110 -1.06 18.02 11.96
C PRO A 110 -2.02 18.82 11.06
N SER A 111 -2.82 18.12 10.26
CA SER A 111 -3.75 18.73 9.30
C SER A 111 -3.13 19.51 8.14
N SER A 112 -1.80 19.41 7.89
CA SER A 112 -1.14 20.03 6.73
C SER A 112 -1.37 19.33 5.39
N GLY A 113 -2.23 18.30 5.32
CA GLY A 113 -2.52 17.60 4.06
C GLY A 113 -1.55 16.49 3.67
N LYS A 114 -0.64 16.04 4.56
CA LYS A 114 0.32 14.93 4.27
C LYS A 114 -0.36 13.66 3.77
N SER A 115 -1.30 13.13 4.57
CA SER A 115 -2.03 11.92 4.22
C SER A 115 -2.89 12.13 2.97
N SER A 116 -3.41 13.34 2.76
CA SER A 116 -4.15 13.70 1.55
C SER A 116 -3.26 13.64 0.31
N LEU A 117 -2.05 14.24 0.37
CA LEU A 117 -1.06 14.15 -0.69
C LEU A 117 -0.72 12.69 -1.02
N MET A 118 -0.41 11.87 0.00
CA MET A 118 -0.08 10.45 -0.21
C MET A 118 -1.27 9.65 -0.78
N LYS A 119 -2.50 9.96 -0.39
CA LYS A 119 -3.71 9.32 -0.93
C LYS A 119 -3.94 9.73 -2.39
N VAL A 120 -3.67 10.99 -2.76
CA VAL A 120 -3.72 11.42 -4.17
C VAL A 120 -2.65 10.69 -5.00
N LEU A 121 -1.41 10.62 -4.51
CA LEU A 121 -0.31 9.92 -5.19
C LEU A 121 -0.50 8.40 -5.28
N SER A 122 -1.34 7.80 -4.44
CA SER A 122 -1.68 6.37 -4.54
C SER A 122 -3.00 6.10 -5.27
N GLY A 123 -3.66 7.14 -5.81
CA GLY A 123 -4.97 7.03 -6.46
C GLY A 123 -6.10 6.62 -5.52
N ARG A 124 -5.90 6.74 -4.20
CA ARG A 124 -6.86 6.40 -3.14
C ARG A 124 -7.52 7.62 -2.52
N PHE A 125 -7.40 8.79 -3.14
CA PHE A 125 -8.09 9.99 -2.68
C PHE A 125 -9.58 9.91 -3.06
N PRO A 126 -10.51 10.15 -2.12
CA PRO A 126 -11.94 10.09 -2.41
C PRO A 126 -12.33 11.10 -3.51
N GLN A 127 -12.91 10.60 -4.60
CA GLN A 127 -13.51 11.43 -5.64
C GLN A 127 -14.97 11.72 -5.28
N GLU A 128 -15.16 12.61 -4.32
CA GLU A 128 -16.49 13.06 -3.91
C GLU A 128 -16.92 14.31 -4.70
N LYS A 129 -18.23 14.54 -4.86
CA LYS A 129 -18.77 15.70 -5.60
C LYS A 129 -18.31 17.07 -5.10
N ARG A 130 -17.73 17.15 -3.90
CA ARG A 130 -17.26 18.38 -3.25
C ARG A 130 -15.75 18.48 -3.17
N VAL A 131 -15.03 17.57 -3.82
CA VAL A 131 -13.58 17.53 -3.86
C VAL A 131 -13.13 17.90 -5.26
N THR A 132 -12.17 18.80 -5.35
CA THR A 132 -11.50 19.16 -6.60
C THR A 132 -10.03 18.80 -6.48
N VAL A 133 -9.52 18.05 -7.46
CA VAL A 133 -8.10 17.74 -7.63
C VAL A 133 -7.65 18.34 -8.95
N GLU A 134 -6.71 19.28 -8.90
CA GLU A 134 -6.15 19.98 -10.04
C GLU A 134 -4.65 19.70 -10.14
N GLY A 135 -4.09 19.83 -11.34
CA GLY A 135 -2.68 19.54 -11.62
C GLY A 135 -2.49 18.20 -12.33
N GLU A 136 -1.21 17.84 -12.55
CA GLU A 136 -0.83 16.66 -13.32
C GLU A 136 0.00 15.71 -12.47
N ILE A 137 -0.29 14.41 -12.59
CA ILE A 137 0.47 13.33 -11.96
C ILE A 137 0.76 12.29 -13.02
N THR A 138 2.03 12.03 -13.27
CA THR A 138 2.50 11.04 -14.25
C THR A 138 3.37 9.98 -13.59
N TYR A 139 3.25 8.74 -14.04
CA TYR A 139 4.07 7.58 -13.66
C TYR A 139 4.83 7.14 -14.90
N ASN A 140 6.16 7.31 -14.92
CA ASN A 140 6.99 7.12 -16.11
C ASN A 140 6.44 7.85 -17.37
N GLY A 141 5.90 9.05 -17.18
CA GLY A 141 5.30 9.87 -18.25
C GLY A 141 3.85 9.52 -18.61
N VAL A 142 3.28 8.42 -18.11
CA VAL A 142 1.87 8.06 -18.32
C VAL A 142 0.99 8.77 -17.29
N GLN A 143 -0.09 9.41 -17.74
CA GLN A 143 -0.98 10.14 -16.83
C GLN A 143 -1.71 9.20 -15.86
N GLN A 144 -1.90 9.64 -14.61
CA GLN A 144 -2.55 8.83 -13.56
C GLN A 144 -3.93 8.31 -13.99
N HIS A 145 -4.73 9.12 -14.67
CA HIS A 145 -6.07 8.74 -15.11
C HIS A 145 -6.07 7.65 -16.19
N GLU A 146 -5.00 7.55 -16.99
CA GLU A 146 -4.85 6.50 -18.02
C GLU A 146 -4.46 5.14 -17.41
N LEU A 147 -3.83 5.16 -16.23
CA LEU A 147 -3.56 3.93 -15.47
C LEU A 147 -4.85 3.33 -14.91
N GLY A 148 -5.77 4.17 -14.45
CA GLY A 148 -7.08 3.76 -13.96
C GLY A 148 -6.98 2.63 -12.92
N SER A 149 -7.64 1.50 -13.20
CA SER A 149 -7.65 0.32 -12.33
C SER A 149 -6.31 -0.42 -12.22
N ARG A 150 -5.32 -0.09 -13.06
CA ARG A 150 -3.97 -0.70 -13.02
C ARG A 150 -3.05 0.00 -12.02
N LEU A 151 -3.36 1.22 -11.59
CA LEU A 151 -2.51 1.98 -10.67
C LEU A 151 -2.19 1.22 -9.36
N PRO A 152 -3.13 0.50 -8.72
CA PRO A 152 -2.82 -0.32 -7.54
C PRO A 152 -1.80 -1.44 -7.78
N GLN A 153 -1.56 -1.85 -9.03
CA GLN A 153 -0.51 -2.83 -9.37
C GLN A 153 0.90 -2.22 -9.33
N PHE A 154 1.01 -0.90 -9.29
CA PHE A 154 2.28 -0.17 -9.26
C PHE A 154 2.53 0.58 -7.95
N VAL A 155 1.48 0.82 -7.15
CA VAL A 155 1.56 1.64 -5.93
C VAL A 155 0.83 0.98 -4.76
N SER A 156 1.62 0.55 -3.78
CA SER A 156 1.15 0.12 -2.47
C SER A 156 0.98 1.32 -1.52
N TYR A 157 -0.08 1.30 -0.71
CA TYR A 157 -0.36 2.36 0.27
C TYR A 157 -0.70 1.74 1.64
N VAL A 158 0.19 1.95 2.60
CA VAL A 158 0.01 1.54 3.99
C VAL A 158 -0.70 2.67 4.74
N ASP A 159 -1.96 2.46 5.14
CA ASP A 159 -2.74 3.49 5.86
C ASP A 159 -2.18 3.69 7.29
N GLN A 160 -2.60 4.76 7.96
CA GLN A 160 -2.24 5.03 9.35
C GLN A 160 -2.84 4.00 10.32
N HIS A 161 -3.97 3.41 9.97
CA HIS A 161 -4.66 2.41 10.79
C HIS A 161 -4.45 1.02 10.20
N ASP A 162 -4.07 0.08 11.06
CA ASP A 162 -3.86 -1.31 10.69
C ASP A 162 -5.18 -2.07 10.87
N VAL A 163 -5.69 -2.68 9.80
CA VAL A 163 -6.96 -3.42 9.80
C VAL A 163 -6.65 -4.87 9.45
N HIS A 164 -6.85 -5.75 10.43
CA HIS A 164 -6.51 -7.17 10.34
C HIS A 164 -7.63 -8.02 10.90
N PHE A 165 -7.69 -9.30 10.49
CA PHE A 165 -8.49 -10.29 11.20
C PHE A 165 -7.82 -10.59 12.55
N PRO A 166 -8.45 -10.28 13.69
CA PRO A 166 -7.77 -10.31 14.98
C PRO A 166 -7.44 -11.74 15.46
N THR A 167 -8.12 -12.74 14.92
CA THR A 167 -7.96 -14.15 15.30
C THR A 167 -6.93 -14.90 14.45
N LEU A 168 -6.52 -14.34 13.31
CA LEU A 168 -5.46 -14.94 12.51
C LEU A 168 -4.09 -14.66 13.13
N THR A 169 -3.18 -15.61 12.98
CA THR A 169 -1.76 -15.43 13.26
C THR A 169 -1.11 -14.54 12.22
N VAL A 170 0.07 -14.01 12.55
CA VAL A 170 0.91 -13.27 11.59
C VAL A 170 1.16 -14.10 10.33
N LYS A 171 1.54 -15.37 10.48
CA LYS A 171 1.82 -16.26 9.35
C LYS A 171 0.58 -16.51 8.49
N GLU A 172 -0.55 -16.86 9.12
CA GLU A 172 -1.81 -17.05 8.38
C GLU A 172 -2.25 -15.79 7.64
N THR A 173 -2.02 -14.61 8.22
CA THR A 173 -2.36 -13.32 7.59
C THR A 173 -1.52 -13.08 6.33
N LEU A 174 -0.21 -13.34 6.40
CA LEU A 174 0.70 -13.18 5.25
C LEU A 174 0.46 -14.24 4.17
N GLU A 175 0.21 -15.50 4.56
CA GLU A 175 -0.18 -16.57 3.63
C GLU A 175 -1.50 -16.24 2.93
N PHE A 176 -2.48 -15.71 3.68
CA PHE A 176 -3.74 -15.24 3.11
C PHE A 176 -3.49 -14.13 2.09
N ALA A 177 -2.78 -13.06 2.47
CA ALA A 177 -2.47 -11.96 1.54
C ALA A 177 -1.77 -12.47 0.27
N HIS A 178 -0.74 -13.29 0.43
CA HIS A 178 0.04 -13.86 -0.67
C HIS A 178 -0.81 -14.69 -1.64
N ALA A 179 -1.76 -15.48 -1.13
CA ALA A 179 -2.65 -16.29 -1.95
C ALA A 179 -3.53 -15.46 -2.90
N PHE A 180 -3.85 -14.20 -2.55
CA PHE A 180 -4.67 -13.30 -3.36
C PHE A 180 -3.85 -12.31 -4.20
N THR A 181 -2.58 -12.07 -3.89
CA THR A 181 -1.73 -11.11 -4.60
C THR A 181 -0.70 -11.76 -5.52
N GLY A 182 -0.14 -12.91 -5.15
CA GLY A 182 1.08 -13.45 -5.79
C GLY A 182 0.85 -14.27 -7.07
N GLY A 183 -0.35 -14.79 -7.31
CA GLY A 183 -0.60 -15.75 -8.39
C GLY A 183 -0.32 -15.23 -9.80
N GLU A 184 -0.44 -13.92 -10.03
CA GLU A 184 -0.15 -13.33 -11.35
C GLU A 184 1.35 -13.25 -11.66
N LEU A 185 2.22 -13.09 -10.66
CA LEU A 185 3.66 -12.95 -10.86
C LEU A 185 4.27 -14.25 -11.43
N LEU A 186 3.86 -15.39 -10.89
CA LEU A 186 4.24 -16.71 -11.39
C LEU A 186 3.77 -16.91 -12.85
N ARG A 187 2.49 -16.59 -13.11
CA ARG A 187 1.86 -16.78 -14.43
C ARG A 187 2.51 -15.90 -15.51
N ARG A 188 2.84 -14.65 -15.19
CA ARG A 188 3.51 -13.73 -16.12
C ARG A 188 5.01 -14.00 -16.23
N GLY A 189 5.63 -14.53 -15.18
CA GLY A 189 7.05 -14.91 -15.20
C GLY A 189 7.36 -15.91 -16.30
N GLU A 190 6.52 -16.94 -16.46
CA GLU A 190 6.65 -17.94 -17.54
C GLU A 190 6.60 -17.33 -18.94
N GLU A 191 5.77 -16.31 -19.16
CA GLU A 191 5.65 -15.63 -20.46
C GLU A 191 6.82 -14.65 -20.72
N LEU A 192 7.33 -14.00 -19.67
CA LEU A 192 8.27 -12.88 -19.77
C LEU A 192 9.75 -13.29 -19.70
N LEU A 193 10.08 -14.38 -18.99
CA LEU A 193 11.46 -14.84 -18.76
C LEU A 193 11.95 -15.74 -19.91
N THR A 194 11.91 -15.21 -21.13
CA THR A 194 12.21 -15.94 -22.37
C THR A 194 13.29 -15.29 -23.22
N LYS A 195 13.93 -14.22 -22.71
CA LYS A 195 14.83 -13.36 -23.48
C LYS A 195 16.31 -13.63 -23.24
N GLY A 196 16.67 -14.31 -22.15
CA GLY A 196 18.03 -14.78 -21.88
C GLY A 196 18.38 -16.06 -22.66
N SER A 197 19.54 -16.62 -22.35
CA SER A 197 19.90 -17.99 -22.80
C SER A 197 18.96 -19.04 -22.19
N VAL A 198 18.99 -20.26 -22.73
CA VAL A 198 18.14 -21.36 -22.24
C VAL A 198 18.38 -21.62 -20.75
N ASP A 199 19.64 -21.63 -20.34
CA ASP A 199 20.03 -21.88 -18.94
C ASP A 199 19.63 -20.71 -18.03
N GLU A 200 19.83 -19.46 -18.48
CA GLU A 200 19.43 -18.26 -17.71
C GLU A 200 17.91 -18.16 -17.53
N ASN A 201 17.14 -18.47 -18.57
CA ASN A 201 15.68 -18.47 -18.50
C ASN A 201 15.18 -19.55 -17.53
N LEU A 202 15.75 -20.76 -17.60
CA LEU A 202 15.39 -21.86 -16.70
C LEU A 202 15.72 -21.50 -15.24
N GLU A 203 16.88 -20.91 -15.00
CA GLU A 203 17.27 -20.47 -13.66
C GLU A 203 16.37 -19.35 -13.14
N ALA A 204 16.07 -18.34 -13.96
CA ALA A 204 15.17 -17.26 -13.59
C ALA A 204 13.76 -17.77 -13.24
N LEU A 205 13.24 -18.72 -14.01
CA LEU A 205 11.95 -19.36 -13.73
C LEU A 205 11.98 -20.13 -12.41
N LYS A 206 13.03 -20.92 -12.17
CA LYS A 206 13.21 -21.62 -10.90
C LYS A 206 13.27 -20.65 -9.72
N THR A 207 14.02 -19.55 -9.86
CA THR A 207 14.10 -18.50 -8.84
C THR A 207 12.75 -17.89 -8.53
N VAL A 208 11.94 -17.54 -9.55
CA VAL A 208 10.59 -17.00 -9.35
C VAL A 208 9.65 -18.02 -8.70
N GLN A 209 9.74 -19.29 -9.07
CA GLN A 209 8.95 -20.37 -8.47
C GLN A 209 9.30 -20.55 -6.99
N THR A 210 10.58 -20.61 -6.64
CA THR A 210 11.04 -20.72 -5.24
C THR A 210 10.63 -19.47 -4.43
N LEU A 211 10.76 -18.28 -5.01
CA LEU A 211 10.32 -17.03 -4.38
C LEU A 211 8.83 -17.08 -4.05
N PHE A 212 7.99 -17.51 -4.98
CA PHE A 212 6.55 -17.62 -4.77
C PHE A 212 6.21 -18.66 -3.68
N GLN A 213 6.83 -19.84 -3.72
CA GLN A 213 6.57 -20.91 -2.75
C GLN A 213 6.90 -20.52 -1.31
N HIS A 214 7.94 -19.71 -1.10
CA HIS A 214 8.40 -19.33 0.23
C HIS A 214 8.17 -17.85 0.56
N TYR A 215 7.35 -17.15 -0.24
CA TYR A 215 7.18 -15.71 -0.12
C TYR A 215 6.75 -15.25 1.28
N PRO A 216 5.74 -15.87 1.93
CA PRO A 216 5.32 -15.46 3.27
C PRO A 216 6.45 -15.60 4.31
N ASP A 217 7.23 -16.69 4.23
CA ASP A 217 8.36 -16.93 5.13
C ASP A 217 9.52 -15.94 4.86
N ILE A 218 9.76 -15.56 3.60
CA ILE A 218 10.74 -14.53 3.23
C ILE A 218 10.35 -13.18 3.81
N VAL A 219 9.07 -12.79 3.72
CA VAL A 219 8.54 -11.55 4.29
C VAL A 219 8.67 -11.55 5.83
N ILE A 220 8.38 -12.68 6.48
CA ILE A 220 8.57 -12.85 7.93
C ILE A 220 10.02 -12.60 8.34
N GLU A 221 10.98 -13.17 7.58
CA GLU A 221 12.40 -13.00 7.84
C GLU A 221 12.86 -11.55 7.59
N GLN A 222 12.47 -10.96 6.46
CA GLN A 222 12.83 -9.59 6.07
C GLN A 222 12.31 -8.54 7.05
N LEU A 223 11.09 -8.72 7.57
CA LEU A 223 10.46 -7.78 8.48
C LEU A 223 10.75 -8.08 9.96
N GLY A 224 11.49 -9.15 10.27
CA GLY A 224 11.85 -9.50 11.64
C GLY A 224 10.65 -9.93 12.49
N LEU A 225 9.75 -10.74 11.92
CA LEU A 225 8.50 -11.22 12.54
C LEU A 225 8.60 -12.67 13.05
N GLN A 226 9.78 -13.28 13.02
CA GLN A 226 10.00 -14.70 13.33
C GLN A 226 9.47 -15.09 14.71
N ASN A 227 9.68 -14.21 15.71
CA ASN A 227 9.29 -14.46 17.10
C ASN A 227 7.77 -14.42 17.31
N CYS A 228 7.02 -13.72 16.46
CA CYS A 228 5.58 -13.54 16.60
C CYS A 228 4.78 -14.18 15.46
N GLN A 229 5.42 -14.94 14.56
CA GLN A 229 4.77 -15.54 13.38
C GLN A 229 3.55 -16.40 13.72
N ASN A 230 3.58 -17.14 14.83
CA ASN A 230 2.49 -18.00 15.29
C ASN A 230 1.59 -17.33 16.35
N THR A 231 1.76 -16.03 16.57
CA THR A 231 0.94 -15.25 17.51
C THR A 231 -0.19 -14.58 16.74
N ILE A 232 -1.39 -14.59 17.33
CA ILE A 232 -2.55 -13.89 16.77
C ILE A 232 -2.29 -12.38 16.70
N ILE A 233 -2.84 -11.71 15.67
CA ILE A 233 -2.70 -10.26 15.53
C ILE A 233 -3.37 -9.53 16.70
N GLY A 234 -4.55 -10.00 17.11
CA GLY A 234 -5.35 -9.38 18.17
C GLY A 234 -5.95 -8.02 17.78
N ASN A 235 -6.57 -7.37 18.74
CA ASN A 235 -7.13 -6.02 18.63
C ASN A 235 -7.24 -5.37 20.03
N GLY A 236 -8.04 -4.31 20.18
CA GLY A 236 -8.23 -3.65 21.48
C GLY A 236 -8.87 -4.51 22.58
N MET A 237 -9.55 -5.61 22.22
CA MET A 237 -10.22 -6.52 23.15
C MET A 237 -9.48 -7.85 23.31
N LEU A 238 -8.81 -8.31 22.25
CA LEU A 238 -8.07 -9.57 22.20
C LEU A 238 -6.58 -9.27 22.15
N ARG A 239 -5.84 -9.65 23.20
CA ARG A 239 -4.39 -9.48 23.22
C ARG A 239 -3.74 -10.30 22.10
N GLY A 240 -2.86 -9.66 21.34
CA GLY A 240 -2.06 -10.30 20.30
C GLY A 240 -0.66 -9.69 20.23
N VAL A 241 -0.16 -9.50 19.01
CA VAL A 241 1.14 -8.87 18.76
C VAL A 241 1.18 -7.40 19.20
N SER A 242 2.38 -6.87 19.41
CA SER A 242 2.60 -5.46 19.73
C SER A 242 2.18 -4.54 18.58
N GLY A 243 2.01 -3.24 18.85
CA GLY A 243 1.66 -2.26 17.82
C GLY A 243 2.72 -2.14 16.71
N GLY A 244 4.01 -2.22 17.07
CA GLY A 244 5.11 -2.18 16.09
C GLY A 244 5.19 -3.45 15.25
N GLU A 245 4.91 -4.62 15.82
CA GLU A 245 4.78 -5.87 15.05
C GLU A 245 3.59 -5.79 14.10
N ARG A 246 2.42 -5.38 14.57
CA ARG A 246 1.22 -5.21 13.72
C ARG A 246 1.49 -4.28 12.54
N LYS A 247 2.24 -3.19 12.75
CA LYS A 247 2.57 -2.27 11.65
C LYS A 247 3.44 -2.90 10.57
N ARG A 248 4.38 -3.75 10.99
CA ARG A 248 5.22 -4.54 10.07
C ARG A 248 4.38 -5.58 9.33
N VAL A 249 3.42 -6.24 9.97
CA VAL A 249 2.46 -7.13 9.28
C VAL A 249 1.69 -6.39 8.19
N THR A 250 1.12 -5.20 8.49
CA THR A 250 0.43 -4.39 7.47
C THR A 250 1.33 -4.03 6.27
N THR A 251 2.63 -3.87 6.51
CA THR A 251 3.59 -3.62 5.43
C THR A 251 3.82 -4.89 4.62
N GLY A 252 4.00 -6.04 5.28
CA GLY A 252 4.21 -7.33 4.62
C GLY A 252 3.01 -7.87 3.82
N GLU A 253 1.78 -7.46 4.14
CA GLU A 253 0.60 -7.78 3.33
C GLU A 253 0.57 -7.06 1.97
N MET A 254 1.36 -5.99 1.83
CA MET A 254 1.39 -5.14 0.64
C MET A 254 2.56 -5.46 -0.31
N GLU A 255 3.41 -6.41 0.09
CA GLU A 255 4.51 -6.99 -0.69
C GLU A 255 3.97 -8.19 -1.49
#